data_AF-A0A526YHG1-F1
#
_entry.id   AF-A0A526YHG1-F1
#
_cell.length_a   1.000
_cell.length_b   1.000
_cell.length_c   1.000
_cell.angle_alpha   90.00
_cell.angle_beta   90.00
_cell.angle_gamma   90.00
#
_symmetry.space_group_name_H-M   'P 1'
#
loop_
_entity.id
_entity.type
_entity.pdbx_description
1 polymer ?
#
loop_
_entity_poly.entity_id
_entity_poly.type
_entity_poly.pdbx_seq_one_letter_code
_entity_poly.pdbx_strand_id
1 'polypeptide(L)'
;DAPAMKVGNVRKMGAEVVPFDRFRDDRMAVVRPYMERGMVLVPPFDDPAIIAGQGTIGLELMAQAKALGVSLDAVVIPCGGGGLSSGISIAVKDASPGTAVWAVEPEHFDDTCRSLAKGARVSIEPGHT
;
A
#
# COMPACT_ATOMS: atom_id res chain seq x y z
N ASP A 1 -12.24 -10.04 -11.04
CA ASP A 1 -11.17 -9.74 -12.03
C ASP A 1 -9.75 -10.00 -11.50
N ALA A 2 -9.57 -10.21 -10.19
CA ALA A 2 -8.26 -10.55 -9.63
C ALA A 2 -7.61 -11.77 -10.33
N PRO A 3 -6.28 -11.77 -10.55
CA PRO A 3 -5.56 -12.88 -11.19
C PRO A 3 -5.85 -14.23 -10.50
N ALA A 4 -6.17 -15.26 -11.30
CA ALA A 4 -6.56 -16.58 -10.80
C ALA A 4 -5.53 -17.20 -9.83
N MET A 5 -4.24 -16.94 -10.08
CA MET A 5 -3.15 -17.38 -9.20
C MET A 5 -3.27 -16.81 -7.78
N LYS A 6 -3.61 -15.52 -7.63
CA LYS A 6 -3.77 -14.89 -6.31
C LYS A 6 -4.95 -15.50 -5.55
N VAL A 7 -6.09 -15.66 -6.22
CA VAL A 7 -7.29 -16.29 -5.64
C VAL A 7 -7.00 -17.73 -5.22
N GLY A 8 -6.32 -18.50 -6.06
CA GLY A 8 -5.93 -19.87 -5.77
C GLY A 8 -5.04 -20.00 -4.54
N ASN A 9 -4.05 -19.11 -4.39
CA ASN A 9 -3.16 -19.12 -3.23
C ASN A 9 -3.88 -18.78 -1.92
N VAL A 10 -4.77 -17.78 -1.92
CA VAL A 10 -5.57 -17.43 -0.74
C VAL A 10 -6.45 -18.60 -0.30
N ARG A 11 -7.09 -19.29 -1.24
CA ARG A 11 -7.90 -20.50 -0.94
C ARG A 11 -7.06 -21.64 -0.37
N LYS A 12 -5.84 -21.86 -0.88
CA LYS A 12 -4.90 -22.87 -0.35
C LYS A 12 -4.49 -22.59 1.10
N MET A 13 -4.50 -21.33 1.52
CA MET A 13 -4.24 -20.92 2.91
C MET A 13 -5.47 -21.07 3.82
N GLY A 14 -6.59 -21.61 3.32
CA GLY A 14 -7.80 -21.88 4.09
C GLY A 14 -8.78 -20.71 4.21
N ALA A 15 -8.54 -19.61 3.49
CA ALA A 15 -9.41 -18.44 3.53
C ALA A 15 -10.62 -18.57 2.59
N GLU A 16 -11.77 -18.06 3.05
CA GLU A 16 -12.94 -17.81 2.21
C GLU A 16 -12.66 -16.62 1.29
N VAL A 17 -12.90 -16.78 -0.02
CA VAL A 17 -12.74 -15.70 -1.01
C VAL A 17 -14.11 -15.29 -1.53
N VAL A 18 -14.51 -14.06 -1.20
CA VAL A 18 -15.75 -13.43 -1.63
C VAL A 18 -15.42 -12.50 -2.81
N PRO A 19 -15.84 -12.81 -4.05
CA PRO A 19 -15.61 -11.94 -5.18
C PRO A 19 -16.57 -10.73 -5.14
N PHE A 20 -16.12 -9.61 -5.70
CA PHE A 20 -16.94 -8.43 -5.98
C PHE A 20 -16.49 -7.77 -7.30
N ASP A 21 -17.34 -6.95 -7.89
CA ASP A 21 -17.01 -6.15 -9.07
C ASP A 21 -16.39 -4.82 -8.63
N ARG A 22 -15.08 -4.67 -8.83
CA ARG A 22 -14.33 -3.46 -8.45
C ARG A 22 -14.83 -2.15 -9.09
N PHE A 23 -15.56 -2.23 -10.20
CA PHE A 23 -16.04 -1.06 -10.94
C PHE A 23 -17.47 -0.69 -10.59
N ARG A 24 -18.24 -1.62 -10.01
CA ARG A 24 -19.67 -1.45 -9.76
C ARG A 24 -20.04 -1.54 -8.29
N ASP A 25 -19.30 -2.32 -7.52
CA ASP A 25 -19.63 -2.60 -6.13
C ASP A 25 -18.83 -1.69 -5.18
N ASP A 26 -19.50 -1.24 -4.12
CA ASP A 26 -18.82 -0.69 -2.96
C ASP A 26 -18.23 -1.84 -2.14
N ARG A 27 -16.90 -1.91 -2.06
CA ARG A 27 -16.18 -2.90 -1.24
C ARG A 27 -16.65 -2.89 0.21
N MET A 28 -17.05 -1.74 0.77
CA MET A 28 -17.56 -1.67 2.14
C MET A 28 -18.91 -2.34 2.30
N ALA A 29 -19.77 -2.31 1.28
CA ALA A 29 -21.04 -3.04 1.29
C ALA A 29 -20.81 -4.56 1.35
N VAL A 30 -19.74 -5.07 0.72
CA VAL A 30 -19.36 -6.49 0.76
C VAL A 30 -18.82 -6.89 2.14
N VAL A 31 -18.06 -6.01 2.79
CA VAL A 31 -17.38 -6.29 4.06
C VAL A 31 -18.31 -6.11 5.28
N ARG A 32 -19.27 -5.17 5.23
CA ARG A 32 -20.13 -4.79 6.37
C ARG A 32 -20.85 -5.99 7.03
N PRO A 33 -21.45 -6.95 6.30
CA PRO A 33 -22.11 -8.11 6.92
C PRO A 33 -21.16 -8.99 7.75
N TYR A 34 -19.88 -9.04 7.41
CA TYR A 34 -18.87 -9.80 8.17
C TYR A 34 -18.47 -9.05 9.44
N MET A 35 -18.35 -7.73 9.37
CA MET A 35 -18.09 -6.90 10.54
C MET A 35 -19.25 -6.97 11.55
N GLU A 36 -20.50 -6.96 11.08
CA GLU A 36 -21.69 -7.12 11.91
C GLU A 36 -21.76 -8.48 12.61
N ARG A 37 -21.09 -9.50 12.05
CA ARG A 37 -20.90 -10.82 12.67
C ARG A 37 -19.73 -10.89 13.66
N GLY A 38 -19.08 -9.76 13.94
CA GLY A 38 -17.98 -9.65 14.90
C GLY A 38 -16.58 -9.87 14.32
N MET A 39 -16.42 -9.91 12.99
CA MET A 39 -15.10 -9.99 12.36
C MET A 39 -14.42 -8.61 12.32
N VAL A 40 -13.09 -8.59 12.48
CA VAL A 40 -12.29 -7.37 12.37
C VAL A 40 -11.91 -7.15 10.92
N LEU A 41 -12.21 -5.97 10.39
CA LEU A 41 -11.69 -5.54 9.09
C LEU A 41 -10.20 -5.19 9.24
N VAL A 42 -9.35 -5.90 8.52
CA VAL A 42 -7.94 -5.55 8.34
C VAL A 42 -7.79 -4.77 7.04
N PRO A 43 -7.53 -3.45 7.07
CA PRO A 43 -7.40 -2.65 5.85
C PRO A 43 -6.15 -3.05 5.04
N PRO A 44 -6.17 -2.88 3.72
CA PRO A 44 -5.00 -3.19 2.90
C PRO A 44 -3.87 -2.16 3.00
N PHE A 45 -4.10 -0.96 3.56
CA PHE A 45 -3.07 0.10 3.65
C PHE A 45 -3.34 1.20 4.70
N ASP A 46 -4.57 1.72 4.83
CA ASP A 46 -4.88 2.94 5.62
C ASP A 46 -5.08 2.62 7.11
N ASP A 47 -4.04 2.06 7.74
CA ASP A 47 -4.04 1.70 9.16
C ASP A 47 -2.62 1.86 9.74
N PRO A 48 -2.45 2.46 10.94
CA PRO A 48 -1.13 2.67 11.53
C PRO A 48 -0.30 1.40 11.73
N ALA A 49 -0.92 0.27 12.10
CA ALA A 49 -0.21 -0.99 12.28
C ALA A 49 0.21 -1.60 10.92
N ILE A 50 -0.62 -1.45 9.89
CA ILE A 50 -0.26 -1.83 8.52
C ILE A 50 0.93 -1.00 8.03
N ILE A 51 0.88 0.33 8.19
CA ILE A 51 1.95 1.25 7.80
C ILE A 51 3.25 0.93 8.54
N ALA A 52 3.18 0.75 9.87
CA ALA A 52 4.33 0.38 10.68
C ALA A 52 4.93 -0.96 10.25
N GLY A 53 4.09 -1.95 9.95
CA GLY A 53 4.52 -3.24 9.42
C GLY A 53 5.23 -3.11 8.07
N GLN A 54 4.76 -2.25 7.16
CA GLN A 54 5.46 -2.03 5.89
C GLN A 54 6.80 -1.30 6.09
N GLY A 55 6.90 -0.46 7.11
CA GLY A 55 8.12 0.28 7.46
C GLY A 55 9.30 -0.60 7.86
N THR A 56 9.08 -1.87 8.23
CA THR A 56 10.18 -2.80 8.52
C THR A 56 11.08 -3.02 7.30
N ILE A 57 10.53 -2.95 6.08
CA ILE A 57 11.31 -2.99 4.84
C ILE A 57 12.31 -1.82 4.80
N GLY A 58 11.88 -0.62 5.22
CA GLY A 58 12.77 0.54 5.31
C GLY A 58 13.85 0.39 6.38
N LEU A 59 13.52 -0.21 7.53
CA LEU A 59 14.51 -0.52 8.58
C LEU A 59 15.58 -1.49 8.07
N GLU A 60 15.16 -2.56 7.40
CA GLU A 60 16.06 -3.55 6.81
C GLU A 60 16.92 -2.93 5.70
N LEU A 61 16.33 -2.13 4.81
CA LEU A 61 17.04 -1.42 3.74
C LEU A 61 18.17 -0.55 4.30
N MET A 62 17.88 0.28 5.30
CA MET A 62 18.86 1.19 5.89
C MET A 62 19.94 0.45 6.67
N ALA A 63 19.58 -0.64 7.37
CA ALA A 63 20.54 -1.50 8.05
C ALA A 63 21.50 -2.19 7.05
N GLN A 64 20.98 -2.68 5.93
CA GLN A 64 21.78 -3.29 4.87
C GLN A 64 22.70 -2.28 4.20
N ALA A 65 22.20 -1.08 3.86
CA ALA A 65 23.03 -0.01 3.28
C ALA A 65 24.20 0.37 4.21
N LYS A 66 23.91 0.51 5.51
CA LYS A 66 24.92 0.77 6.54
C LYS A 66 25.95 -0.35 6.64
N ALA A 67 25.51 -1.61 6.63
CA ALA A 67 26.40 -2.78 6.68
C ALA A 67 27.33 -2.85 5.47
N LEU A 68 26.87 -2.38 4.31
CA LEU A 68 27.66 -2.27 3.08
C LEU A 68 28.52 -1.00 3.02
N GLY A 69 28.40 -0.08 3.99
CA GLY A 69 29.10 1.20 3.99
C GLY A 69 28.63 2.17 2.90
N VAL A 70 27.40 2.02 2.42
CA VAL A 70 26.81 2.83 1.34
C VAL A 70 25.77 3.79 1.91
N SER A 71 25.83 5.04 1.51
CA SER A 71 24.76 6.03 1.71
C SER A 71 23.81 6.02 0.53
N LEU A 72 22.50 6.11 0.79
CA LEU A 72 21.48 6.20 -0.25
C LEU A 72 21.12 7.66 -0.52
N ASP A 73 21.26 8.11 -1.76
CA ASP A 73 20.79 9.44 -2.17
C ASP A 73 19.26 9.47 -2.34
N ALA A 74 18.68 8.35 -2.81
CA ALA A 74 17.26 8.22 -3.06
C ALA A 74 16.75 6.79 -2.84
N VAL A 75 15.49 6.68 -2.42
CA VAL A 75 14.72 5.43 -2.33
C VAL A 75 13.45 5.59 -3.15
N VAL A 76 13.17 4.64 -4.05
CA VAL A 76 12.04 4.67 -4.97
C VAL A 76 11.08 3.52 -4.64
N ILE A 77 9.80 3.83 -4.42
CA ILE A 77 8.84 2.90 -3.83
C ILE A 77 7.54 2.90 -4.63
N PRO A 78 7.00 1.74 -5.05
CA PRO A 78 5.67 1.68 -5.65
C PRO A 78 4.58 2.21 -4.71
N CYS A 79 3.61 2.93 -5.26
CA CYS A 79 2.49 3.49 -4.52
C CYS A 79 1.17 3.03 -5.12
N GLY A 80 0.35 2.37 -4.30
CA GLY A 80 -1.08 2.25 -4.51
C GLY A 80 -1.77 3.12 -3.47
N GLY A 81 -2.44 2.51 -2.48
CA GLY A 81 -3.04 3.26 -1.36
C GLY A 81 -2.06 3.88 -0.34
N GLY A 82 -0.76 3.94 -0.64
CA GLY A 82 0.23 4.65 0.18
C GLY A 82 0.78 3.93 1.43
N GLY A 83 0.24 2.78 1.85
CA GLY A 83 0.71 2.08 3.06
C GLY A 83 2.18 1.66 3.01
N LEU A 84 2.63 1.11 1.88
CA LEU A 84 4.03 0.70 1.65
C LEU A 84 4.98 1.91 1.60
N SER A 85 4.65 2.90 0.76
CA SER A 85 5.48 4.08 0.54
C SER A 85 5.62 4.92 1.80
N SER A 86 4.53 5.13 2.55
CA SER A 86 4.56 5.87 3.82
C SER A 86 5.37 5.15 4.89
N GLY A 87 5.16 3.84 5.08
CA GLY A 87 5.90 3.06 6.08
C GLY A 87 7.40 3.09 5.85
N ILE A 88 7.84 2.79 4.62
CA ILE A 88 9.25 2.84 4.25
C ILE A 88 9.80 4.26 4.37
N SER A 89 9.04 5.28 3.95
CA SER A 89 9.46 6.68 4.05
C SER A 89 9.77 7.09 5.49
N ILE A 90 8.93 6.71 6.46
CA ILE A 90 9.15 6.99 7.88
C ILE A 90 10.49 6.39 8.34
N ALA A 91 10.73 5.11 8.07
CA ALA A 91 11.96 4.43 8.47
C ALA A 91 13.21 5.01 7.80
N VAL A 92 13.13 5.34 6.51
CA VAL A 92 14.25 5.96 5.77
C VAL A 92 14.53 7.37 6.31
N LYS A 93 13.50 8.17 6.59
CA LYS A 93 13.66 9.54 7.10
C LYS A 93 14.16 9.59 8.54
N ASP A 94 13.84 8.60 9.36
CA ASP A 94 14.41 8.46 10.70
C ASP A 94 15.92 8.18 10.64
N ALA A 95 16.34 7.22 9.80
CA ALA A 95 17.75 6.82 9.68
C ALA A 95 18.61 7.80 8.87
N SER A 96 18.06 8.43 7.83
CA SER A 96 18.74 9.35 6.92
C SER A 96 17.78 10.43 6.40
N PRO A 97 17.58 11.53 7.16
CA PRO A 97 16.64 12.59 6.78
C PRO A 97 16.90 13.21 5.40
N GLY A 98 18.17 13.22 4.97
CA GLY A 98 18.61 13.76 3.68
C GLY A 98 18.32 12.86 2.47
N THR A 99 18.11 11.56 2.66
CA THR A 99 17.80 10.62 1.57
C THR A 99 16.45 10.98 0.95
N ALA A 100 16.41 11.20 -0.36
CA ALA A 100 15.16 11.47 -1.06
C ALA A 100 14.26 10.21 -1.07
N VAL A 101 12.95 10.39 -0.96
CA VAL A 101 11.99 9.28 -1.04
C VAL A 101 10.96 9.60 -2.11
N TRP A 102 10.87 8.73 -3.12
CA TRP A 102 10.00 8.90 -4.28
C TRP A 102 8.97 7.79 -4.33
N ALA A 103 7.69 8.17 -4.25
CA ALA A 103 6.57 7.29 -4.55
C ALA A 103 6.38 7.21 -6.08
N VAL A 104 6.12 6.01 -6.60
CA VAL A 104 5.90 5.77 -8.04
C VAL A 104 4.54 5.15 -8.26
N GLU A 105 3.74 5.81 -9.09
CA GLU A 105 2.41 5.36 -9.51
C GLU A 105 2.42 5.07 -11.01
N PRO A 106 1.58 4.14 -11.50
CA PRO A 106 1.37 3.96 -12.92
C PRO A 106 0.77 5.20 -13.56
N GLU A 107 1.05 5.41 -14.85
CA GLU A 107 0.34 6.42 -15.64
C GLU A 107 -1.18 6.18 -15.58
N HIS A 108 -1.97 7.24 -15.42
CA HIS A 108 -3.43 7.23 -15.19
C HIS A 108 -3.90 6.67 -13.84
N PHE A 109 -3.00 6.23 -12.97
CA PHE A 109 -3.30 5.80 -11.60
C PHE A 109 -2.55 6.66 -10.57
N ASP A 110 -2.43 7.96 -10.85
CA ASP A 110 -1.61 8.94 -10.15
C ASP A 110 -2.37 9.72 -9.07
N ASP A 111 -3.35 9.09 -8.41
CA ASP A 111 -4.19 9.76 -7.42
C ASP A 111 -3.40 10.27 -6.21
N THR A 112 -2.33 9.59 -5.79
CA THR A 112 -1.45 10.07 -4.70
C THR A 112 -0.68 11.32 -5.13
N CYS A 113 -0.05 11.31 -6.31
CA CYS A 113 0.68 12.45 -6.85
C CYS A 113 -0.22 13.69 -6.95
N ARG A 114 -1.42 13.52 -7.53
CA ARG A 114 -2.42 14.59 -7.65
C ARG A 114 -2.92 15.05 -6.28
N SER A 115 -3.10 14.12 -5.33
CA SER A 115 -3.52 14.45 -3.97
C SER A 115 -2.48 15.30 -3.24
N LEU A 116 -1.20 14.95 -3.37
CA LEU A 116 -0.08 15.69 -2.79
C LEU A 116 0.04 17.09 -3.38
N ALA A 117 -0.05 17.22 -4.72
CA ALA A 117 -0.01 18.52 -5.39
C ALA A 117 -1.18 19.44 -4.98
N LYS A 118 -2.37 18.87 -4.75
CA LYS A 118 -3.57 19.60 -4.31
C LYS A 118 -3.60 19.88 -2.80
N GLY A 119 -2.86 19.12 -1.99
CA GLY A 119 -2.94 19.16 -0.53
C GLY A 119 -4.21 18.52 0.05
N ALA A 120 -4.94 17.73 -0.75
CA ALA A 120 -6.16 17.03 -0.33
C ALA A 120 -6.35 15.76 -1.16
N ARG A 121 -6.93 14.71 -0.57
CA ARG A 121 -7.19 13.44 -1.27
C ARG A 121 -8.12 13.68 -2.47
N VAL A 122 -7.72 13.16 -3.62
CA VAL A 122 -8.53 13.15 -4.86
C VAL A 122 -8.73 11.71 -5.34
N SER A 123 -9.73 11.52 -6.18
CA SER A 123 -9.95 10.24 -6.85
C SER A 123 -9.73 10.39 -8.36
N ILE A 124 -9.34 9.29 -9.00
CA ILE A 124 -9.25 9.15 -10.44
C ILE A 124 -10.51 8.51 -11.00
N GLU A 125 -10.85 8.84 -12.25
CA GLU A 125 -11.94 8.19 -12.98
C GLU A 125 -11.61 6.70 -13.19
N PRO A 126 -12.56 5.79 -12.98
CA PRO A 126 -12.39 4.39 -13.37
C PRO A 126 -12.25 4.26 -14.89
N GLY A 127 -11.51 3.26 -15.38
CA GLY A 127 -11.58 2.84 -16.79
C GLY A 127 -10.27 2.83 -17.58
N HIS A 128 -9.15 3.19 -16.96
CA HIS A 128 -7.84 2.88 -17.52
C HIS A 128 -7.48 1.42 -17.18
N THR A 129 -6.95 0.66 -18.16
CA THR A 129 -6.54 -0.74 -18.02
C THR A 129 -5.06 -0.91 -18.28
#